data_AF-A0A2U1V4F2-F1
#
_entry.id   AF-A0A2U1V4F2-F1
#
_cell.length_a   1.000
_cell.length_b   1.000
_cell.length_c   1.000
_cell.angle_alpha   90.00
_cell.angle_beta   90.00
_cell.angle_gamma   90.00
#
_symmetry.space_group_name_H-M   'P 1'
#
loop_
_entity.id
_entity.type
_entity.pdbx_description
1 polymer ?
#
loop_
_entity_poly.entity_id
_entity_poly.type
_entity_poly.pdbx_seq_one_letter_code
_entity_poly.pdbx_strand_id
1 'polypeptide(L)' 'MPRQICKNVSITPAMDRFILERVSSGRYQNASEVVRAALRVLEREEAIEQERLLRLAACPAEMER' A
#
# COMPACT_ATOMS: atom_id res chain seq x y z
N MET A 1 7.76 20.94 -10.55
CA MET A 1 8.15 19.52 -10.57
C MET A 1 8.16 19.01 -9.12
N PRO A 2 7.36 18.00 -8.74
CA PRO A 2 7.41 17.46 -7.39
C PRO A 2 8.81 16.89 -7.13
N ARG A 3 9.38 17.17 -5.95
CA ARG A 3 10.70 16.66 -5.57
C ARG A 3 10.60 15.17 -5.25
N GLN A 4 11.22 14.33 -6.07
CA GLN A 4 11.27 12.89 -5.80
C GLN A 4 12.28 12.61 -4.69
N ILE A 5 11.88 11.84 -3.68
CA ILE A 5 12.73 11.45 -2.56
C ILE A 5 13.12 9.99 -2.76
N CYS A 6 14.43 9.70 -2.75
CA CYS A 6 14.95 8.34 -2.77
C CYS A 6 15.18 7.86 -1.34
N LYS A 7 14.72 6.64 -1.03
CA LYS A 7 14.94 5.97 0.27
C LYS A 7 15.55 4.61 0.00
N ASN A 8 16.59 4.26 0.75
CA ASN A 8 17.16 2.91 0.75
C ASN A 8 16.35 2.05 1.72
N VAL A 9 15.92 0.88 1.28
CA VAL A 9 15.09 -0.06 2.04
C VAL A 9 15.62 -1.47 1.85
N SER A 10 15.76 -2.20 2.96
CA SER A 10 16.09 -3.61 2.93
C SER A 10 14.84 -4.41 2.56
N ILE A 11 14.97 -5.28 1.56
CA ILE A 11 13.89 -6.16 1.11
C ILE A 11 14.28 -7.62 1.26
N THR A 12 13.28 -8.49 1.40
CA THR A 12 13.51 -9.93 1.45
C THR A 12 13.77 -10.50 0.05
N PRO A 13 14.43 -11.65 -0.09
CA PRO A 13 14.62 -12.29 -1.39
C PRO A 13 13.31 -12.60 -2.12
N ALA A 14 12.23 -12.89 -1.38
CA ALA A 14 10.91 -13.11 -1.96
C ALA A 14 10.33 -11.83 -2.58
N MET A 15 10.53 -10.67 -1.93
CA MET A 15 10.13 -9.37 -2.47
C MET A 15 10.94 -8.99 -3.71
N ASP A 16 12.25 -9.25 -3.70
CA ASP A 16 13.11 -8.99 -4.87
C ASP A 16 12.65 -9.81 -6.09
N ARG A 17 12.43 -11.12 -5.91
CA ARG A 17 11.88 -11.98 -6.98
C ARG A 17 10.54 -11.46 -7.50
N PHE A 18 9.63 -11.06 -6.60
CA PHE A 18 8.35 -10.48 -7.00
C PHE A 18 8.55 -9.21 -7.84
N ILE A 19 9.45 -8.31 -7.42
CA ILE A 19 9.74 -7.09 -8.18
C ILE A 19 10.28 -7.44 -9.57
N LEU A 20 11.23 -8.37 -9.66
CA LEU A 20 11.81 -8.81 -10.93
C LEU A 20 10.78 -9.40 -11.88
N GLU A 21 9.86 -10.24 -11.40
CA GLU A 21 8.76 -10.80 -12.20
C GLU A 21 7.82 -9.70 -12.72
N ARG A 22 7.55 -8.67 -11.92
CA ARG A 22 6.69 -7.55 -12.34
C ARG A 22 7.38 -6.64 -13.35
N VAL A 23 8.69 -6.41 -13.23
CA VAL A 23 9.45 -5.65 -14.22
C VAL A 23 9.61 -6.45 -15.52
N SER A 24 9.92 -7.74 -15.44
CA SER A 24 10.07 -8.61 -16.62
C SER A 24 8.78 -8.79 -17.40
N SER A 25 7.61 -8.67 -16.74
CA SER A 25 6.31 -8.65 -17.42
C SER A 25 6.10 -7.43 -18.34
N GLY A 26 6.98 -6.42 -18.28
CA GLY A 26 6.89 -5.19 -19.07
C GLY A 26 5.85 -4.18 -18.56
N ARG A 27 5.10 -4.51 -17.49
CA ARG A 27 4.10 -3.61 -16.89
C ARG A 27 4.72 -2.45 -16.11
N TYR A 28 5.96 -2.59 -15.65
CA TYR A 28 6.68 -1.59 -14.88
C TYR A 28 8.09 -1.45 -15.41
N GLN A 29 8.60 -0.22 -15.49
CA GLN A 29 9.94 0.05 -16.03
C GLN A 29 11.05 -0.21 -15.01
N ASN A 30 10.74 -0.13 -13.71
CA ASN A 30 11.72 -0.26 -12.65
C ASN A 30 11.09 -0.68 -11.31
N ALA A 31 11.95 -1.09 -10.37
CA ALA A 31 11.54 -1.46 -9.01
C ALA A 31 10.79 -0.34 -8.28
N SER A 32 11.19 0.93 -8.48
CA SER A 32 10.52 2.06 -7.82
C SER A 32 9.08 2.27 -8.30
N GLU A 33 8.73 1.88 -9.52
CA GLU A 33 7.35 1.88 -10.00
C GLU A 33 6.53 0.75 -9.39
N VAL A 34 7.12 -0.45 -9.27
CA VAL A 34 6.47 -1.59 -8.61
C VAL A 34 6.18 -1.26 -7.14
N VAL A 35 7.17 -0.72 -6.42
CA VAL A 35 7.03 -0.33 -5.01
C VAL A 35 5.98 0.77 -4.85
N ARG A 36 5.98 1.80 -5.72
CA ARG A 36 4.94 2.84 -5.70
C ARG A 36 3.55 2.28 -5.97
N ALA A 37 3.42 1.33 -6.90
CA ALA A 37 2.14 0.67 -7.17
C ALA A 37 1.66 -0.16 -5.97
N ALA A 38 2.56 -0.86 -5.30
CA ALA A 38 2.26 -1.63 -4.09
C ALA A 38 1.80 -0.72 -2.94
N LEU A 39 2.51 0.39 -2.69
CA LEU A 39 2.14 1.36 -1.66
C LEU A 39 0.76 1.99 -1.92
N ARG A 40 0.43 2.30 -3.17
CA ARG A 40 -0.92 2.81 -3.52
C ARG A 40 -2.04 1.79 -3.28
N VAL A 41 -1.74 0.50 -3.38
CA VAL A 41 -2.72 -0.55 -3.03
C VAL A 41 -2.90 -0.58 -1.52
N LEU A 42 -1.80 -0.59 -0.77
CA LEU A 42 -1.80 -0.57 0.69
C LEU A 42 -2.57 0.63 1.24
N GLU A 43 -2.30 1.85 0.75
CA GLU A 43 -3.00 3.07 1.18
C GLU A 43 -4.52 2.97 0.97
N ARG A 44 -4.97 2.34 -0.12
CA ARG A 44 -6.41 2.16 -0.37
C ARG A 44 -7.03 1.13 0.58
N GLU A 45 -6.33 0.04 0.84
CA GLU A 45 -6.79 -0.98 1.78
C GLU A 45 -6.89 -0.41 3.20
N GLU A 46 -5.88 0.35 3.63
CA GLU A 46 -5.89 1.05 4.92
C GLU A 46 -7.03 2.07 5.02
N ALA A 47 -7.29 2.84 3.95
CA ALA A 47 -8.40 3.80 3.95
C ALA A 47 -9.77 3.10 4.08
N ILE A 48 -9.96 1.96 3.40
CA ILE A 48 -11.19 1.16 3.50
C ILE A 48 -11.36 0.59 4.90
N GLU A 49 -10.28 0.07 5.50
CA GLU A 49 -10.31 -0.48 6.84
C GLU A 49 -10.60 0.62 7.88
N GLN A 50 -9.99 1.80 7.73
CA GLN A 50 -10.29 2.95 8.58
C GLN A 50 -11.76 3.36 8.47
N GLU A 51 -12.34 3.40 7.28
CA GLU A 51 -13.76 3.70 7.11
C GLU A 51 -14.65 2.65 7.80
N ARG A 52 -14.30 1.36 7.70
CA ARG A 52 -15.01 0.29 8.41
C ARG A 52 -14.95 0.48 9.92
N LEU A 53 -13.76 0.75 10.46
CA LEU A 53 -13.58 0.98 11.88
C LEU A 53 -14.37 2.20 12.36
N LEU A 54 -14.38 3.30 11.60
CA LEU A 54 -15.18 4.48 11.91
C LEU A 54 -16.69 4.18 11.87
N ARG A 55 -17.16 3.40 10.89
CA ARG A 55 -18.57 3.00 10.80
C ARG A 55 -19.00 2.12 11.99
N LEU A 56 -18.13 1.22 12.43
CA LEU A 56 -18.35 0.41 13.63
C LEU A 56 -18.35 1.29 14.89
N ALA A 57 -17.39 2.21 15.01
CA ALA A 57 -17.28 3.12 16.15
C ALA A 57 -18.40 4.18 16.22
N ALA A 58 -18.98 4.56 15.07
CA ALA A 58 -20.10 5.50 14.97
C ALA A 58 -21.47 4.87 15.25
N CYS A 59 -21.53 3.53 15.39
CA CYS A 59 -22.67 2.84 15.97
C CYS A 59 -22.36 2.35 17.39
N PRO A 60 -22.12 3.24 18.38
CA PRO A 60 -22.43 2.89 19.75
C PRO A 60 -23.95 2.96 19.82
N ALA A 61 -24.61 1.90 19.38
CA ALA A 61 -26.03 1.73 19.64
C ALA A 61 -26.21 1.78 21.17
N GLU A 62 -26.83 2.84 21.66
CA GLU A 62 -27.91 2.70 22.64
C GLU A 62 -27.56 1.94 23.93
N MET A 63 -26.30 1.98 24.36
CA MET A 63 -25.82 1.22 25.53
C MET A 63 -25.56 2.17 26.70
N GLU A 64 -26.64 2.68 27.28
CA GLU A 64 -26.85 3.02 28.71
C GLU A 64 -27.89 4.16 28.84
N ARG A 65 -29.16 3.75 28.89
CA ARG A 65 -30.20 4.44 29.65
C ARG A 65 -30.34 3.73 30.99
#